data_AF-A0A8T4WD47-F1
#
_entry.id   AF-A0A8T4WD47-F1
#
_cell.length_a   1.000
_cell.length_b   1.000
_cell.length_c   1.000
_cell.angle_alpha   90.00
_cell.angle_beta   90.00
_cell.angle_gamma   90.00
#
_symmetry.space_group_name_H-M   'P 1'
#
loop_
_entity.id
_entity.type
_entity.pdbx_description
1 polymer ?
#
loop_
_entity_poly.entity_id
_entity_poly.type
_entity_poly.pdbx_seq_one_letter_code
_entity_poly.pdbx_strand_id
1 'polypeptide(L)'
;MNEFTVLMRMLTQPGVPRGAGMQDLLDGMGLPDETGRSVLFKKLAHLEEQLTKLGLQIKHDPIHHVFYIDVQETVEIPITEGRLPDRLAATLLVVLTLTYQEGEWVSIQRVKKFRKKSLRSVRADLRELEDMDFVQLDNDNSKVRPGYRVASEIDYETFFRKLTEIDIEE
;
A
#
# COMPACT_ATOMS: atom_id res chain seq x y z
N MET A 1 21.94 14.65 -18.18
CA MET A 1 20.61 14.02 -17.97
C MET A 1 19.96 14.76 -16.82
N ASN A 2 18.72 15.25 -16.95
CA ASN A 2 18.09 16.03 -15.89
C ASN A 2 17.73 15.11 -14.71
N GLU A 3 17.97 15.55 -13.48
CA GLU A 3 17.65 14.84 -12.24
C GLU A 3 16.17 14.42 -12.17
N PHE A 4 15.27 15.26 -12.68
CA PHE A 4 13.84 14.92 -12.77
C PHE A 4 13.54 13.82 -13.80
N THR A 5 14.35 13.70 -14.86
CA THR A 5 14.21 12.60 -15.83
C THR A 5 14.62 11.26 -15.20
N VAL A 6 15.61 11.27 -14.30
CA VAL A 6 16.00 10.09 -13.52
C VAL A 6 14.87 9.67 -12.60
N LEU A 7 14.35 10.60 -11.78
CA LEU A 7 13.25 10.31 -10.86
C LEU A 7 11.99 9.83 -11.60
N MET A 8 11.57 10.52 -12.66
CA MET A 8 10.43 10.09 -13.48
C MET A 8 10.60 8.67 -13.99
N ARG A 9 11.77 8.33 -14.56
CA ARG A 9 12.05 6.99 -15.07
C ARG A 9 11.95 5.92 -13.99
N MET A 10 12.45 6.19 -12.79
CA MET A 10 12.45 5.25 -11.67
C MET A 10 11.05 5.08 -11.07
N LEU A 11 10.31 6.18 -10.91
CA LEU A 11 8.96 6.17 -10.36
C LEU A 11 7.92 5.59 -11.35
N THR A 12 8.19 5.61 -12.65
CA THR A 12 7.36 4.96 -13.68
C THR A 12 7.93 3.62 -14.14
N GLN A 13 8.91 3.05 -13.42
CA GLN A 13 9.57 1.83 -13.86
C GLN A 13 8.55 0.67 -13.91
N PRO A 14 8.40 0.00 -15.06
CA PRO A 14 7.49 -1.13 -15.17
C PRO A 14 8.05 -2.31 -14.36
N GLY A 15 7.23 -2.88 -13.49
CA GLY A 15 7.64 -3.95 -12.58
C GLY A 15 6.53 -4.34 -11.59
N VAL A 16 6.79 -5.37 -10.80
CA VAL A 16 5.96 -5.78 -9.64
C VAL A 16 6.89 -5.86 -8.44
N PRO A 17 6.89 -4.86 -7.52
CA PRO A 17 6.04 -3.67 -7.48
C PRO A 17 6.41 -2.62 -8.55
N ARG A 18 5.47 -1.74 -8.91
CA ARG A 18 5.74 -0.57 -9.79
C ARG A 18 6.44 0.52 -8.99
N GLY A 19 7.41 1.19 -9.60
CA GLY A 19 8.15 2.28 -8.97
C GLY A 19 9.51 1.84 -8.43
N ALA A 20 10.05 2.59 -7.46
CA ALA A 20 11.40 2.40 -6.94
C ALA A 20 11.47 2.57 -5.43
N GLY A 21 12.30 1.75 -4.77
CA GLY A 21 12.56 1.86 -3.35
C GLY A 21 13.40 3.08 -3.00
N MET A 22 13.41 3.46 -1.72
CA MET A 22 14.26 4.56 -1.22
C MET A 22 15.73 4.38 -1.59
N GLN A 23 16.26 3.16 -1.43
CA GLN A 23 17.66 2.85 -1.71
C GLN A 23 17.96 2.98 -3.20
N ASP A 24 17.09 2.42 -4.06
CA ASP A 24 17.23 2.54 -5.51
C ASP A 24 17.23 4.01 -5.94
N LEU A 25 16.36 4.83 -5.36
CA LEU A 25 16.27 6.26 -5.66
C LEU A 25 17.54 7.01 -5.21
N LEU A 26 18.11 6.68 -4.06
CA LEU A 26 19.38 7.26 -3.59
C LEU A 26 20.53 6.88 -4.53
N ASP A 27 20.63 5.59 -4.86
CA ASP A 27 21.66 5.05 -5.76
C ASP A 27 21.55 5.64 -7.17
N GLY A 28 20.33 5.70 -7.71
CA GLY A 28 20.05 6.28 -9.02
C GLY A 28 20.33 7.78 -9.11
N MET A 29 20.25 8.48 -7.97
CA MET A 29 20.57 9.90 -7.85
C MET A 29 22.03 10.16 -7.44
N GLY A 30 22.81 9.10 -7.18
CA GLY A 30 24.19 9.22 -6.69
C GLY A 30 24.29 9.91 -5.33
N LEU A 31 23.27 9.78 -4.49
CA LEU A 31 23.20 10.42 -3.18
C LEU A 31 23.65 9.46 -2.06
N PRO A 32 24.38 9.95 -1.04
CA PRO A 32 24.82 9.12 0.09
C PRO A 32 23.66 8.74 1.02
N ASP A 33 23.69 7.54 1.59
CA ASP A 33 22.57 6.97 2.35
C ASP A 33 22.09 7.78 3.56
N GLU A 34 23.02 8.33 4.35
CA GLU A 34 22.68 9.02 5.61
C GLU A 34 22.23 10.48 5.40
N THR A 35 22.82 11.19 4.45
CA THR A 35 22.57 12.64 4.20
C THR A 35 21.76 12.92 2.95
N GLY A 36 21.70 11.96 2.03
CA GLY A 36 21.01 12.03 0.75
C GLY A 36 19.49 11.96 0.84
N ARG A 37 18.95 11.34 1.90
CA ARG A 37 17.49 11.19 2.11
C ARG A 37 16.77 12.53 2.13
N SER A 38 17.26 13.48 2.93
CA SER A 38 16.69 14.82 3.02
C SER A 38 16.73 15.57 1.69
N VAL A 39 17.78 15.33 0.89
CA VAL A 39 17.92 15.91 -0.46
C VAL A 39 16.94 15.26 -1.43
N LEU A 40 16.81 13.93 -1.37
CA LEU A 40 15.87 13.17 -2.19
C LEU A 40 14.43 13.56 -1.90
N PHE A 41 14.02 13.68 -0.63
CA PHE A 41 12.66 14.12 -0.27
C PHE A 41 12.36 15.53 -0.78
N LYS A 42 13.31 16.46 -0.70
CA LYS A 42 13.14 17.81 -1.28
C LYS A 42 12.95 17.75 -2.80
N LYS A 43 13.68 16.88 -3.48
CA LYS A 43 13.55 16.70 -4.93
C LYS A 43 12.23 16.03 -5.32
N LEU A 44 11.78 15.04 -4.54
CA LEU A 44 10.47 14.41 -4.71
C LEU A 44 9.33 15.41 -4.50
N ALA A 45 9.39 16.23 -3.44
CA ALA A 45 8.40 17.28 -3.19
C ALA A 45 8.34 18.30 -4.34
N HIS A 46 9.51 18.72 -4.87
CA HIS A 46 9.52 19.64 -6.01
C HIS A 46 8.99 18.99 -7.30
N LEU A 47 9.26 17.70 -7.50
CA LEU A 47 8.68 16.96 -8.61
C LEU A 47 7.16 16.83 -8.45
N GLU A 48 6.67 16.54 -7.25
CA GLU A 48 5.26 16.45 -6.91
C GLU A 48 4.51 17.76 -7.17
N GLU A 49 5.09 18.91 -6.83
CA GLU A 49 4.52 20.24 -7.16
C GLU A 49 4.31 20.44 -8.66
N GLN A 50 5.19 19.87 -9.50
CA GLN A 50 5.08 19.94 -10.95
C GLN A 50 4.08 18.91 -11.49
N LEU A 51 4.12 17.69 -10.95
CA LEU A 51 3.22 16.59 -11.32
C LEU A 51 1.77 16.89 -10.97
N THR A 52 1.51 17.52 -9.83
CA THR A 52 0.17 17.92 -9.38
C THR A 52 -0.52 18.80 -10.41
N LYS A 53 0.22 19.71 -11.07
CA LYS A 53 -0.33 20.58 -12.14
C LYS A 53 -0.74 19.80 -13.39
N LEU A 54 -0.20 18.60 -13.57
CA LEU A 54 -0.51 17.69 -14.67
C LEU A 54 -1.57 16.64 -14.26
N GLY A 55 -2.13 16.75 -13.06
CA GLY A 55 -3.04 15.75 -12.51
C GLY A 55 -2.35 14.43 -12.19
N LEU A 56 -1.09 14.47 -11.75
CA LEU A 56 -0.30 13.31 -11.32
C LEU A 56 0.18 13.53 -9.88
N GLN A 57 0.35 12.46 -9.12
CA GLN A 57 0.84 12.49 -7.74
C GLN A 57 1.86 11.38 -7.49
N ILE A 58 2.77 11.62 -6.55
CA ILE A 58 3.72 10.61 -6.08
C ILE A 58 3.07 9.90 -4.88
N LYS A 59 2.91 8.59 -4.95
CA LYS A 59 2.41 7.75 -3.85
C LYS A 59 3.51 6.87 -3.30
N HIS A 60 3.38 6.51 -2.03
CA HIS A 60 4.24 5.54 -1.35
C HIS A 60 3.44 4.27 -1.04
N ASP A 61 3.94 3.13 -1.48
CA ASP A 61 3.44 1.81 -1.11
C ASP A 61 4.18 1.36 0.16
N PRO A 62 3.52 1.35 1.33
CA PRO A 62 4.15 0.98 2.59
C PRO A 62 4.44 -0.53 2.72
N ILE A 63 3.80 -1.37 1.91
CA ILE A 63 4.00 -2.82 1.93
C ILE A 63 5.30 -3.16 1.21
N HIS A 64 5.48 -2.57 0.04
CA HIS A 64 6.64 -2.83 -0.80
C HIS A 64 7.78 -1.82 -0.60
N HIS A 65 7.57 -0.79 0.24
CA HIS A 65 8.50 0.31 0.50
C HIS A 65 8.99 1.04 -0.77
N VAL A 66 8.10 1.19 -1.75
CA VAL A 66 8.40 1.85 -3.03
C VAL A 66 7.60 3.13 -3.23
N PHE A 67 8.18 4.06 -3.99
CA PHE A 67 7.50 5.26 -4.48
C PHE A 67 7.14 5.07 -5.95
N TYR A 68 5.94 5.52 -6.34
CA TYR A 68 5.44 5.43 -7.71
C TYR A 68 4.63 6.67 -8.09
N ILE A 69 4.48 6.92 -9.38
CA ILE A 69 3.61 7.97 -9.90
C ILE A 69 2.24 7.38 -10.25
N ASP A 70 1.20 8.08 -9.82
CA ASP A 70 -0.19 7.76 -10.10
C ASP A 70 -0.95 9.00 -10.60
N VAL A 71 -2.13 8.81 -11.15
CA VAL A 71 -3.01 9.92 -11.53
C VAL A 71 -3.63 10.51 -10.26
N GLN A 72 -3.76 11.84 -10.21
CA GLN A 72 -4.62 12.53 -9.25
C GLN A 72 -6.07 12.25 -9.63
N GLU A 73 -6.48 11.04 -9.34
CA GLU A 73 -7.86 10.68 -9.35
C GLU A 73 -8.45 11.30 -8.07
N THR A 74 -9.16 12.42 -8.21
CA THR A 74 -10.16 12.81 -7.21
C THR A 74 -11.30 11.81 -7.33
N VAL A 75 -11.04 10.56 -6.96
CA VAL A 75 -12.14 9.61 -6.81
C VAL A 75 -12.82 10.02 -5.52
N GLU A 76 -13.86 10.85 -5.64
CA GLU A 76 -15.08 10.48 -4.94
C GLU A 76 -15.40 9.06 -5.44
N ILE A 77 -14.87 8.05 -4.75
CA ILE A 77 -15.10 6.65 -5.07
C ILE A 77 -16.62 6.51 -5.09
N PRO A 78 -17.24 6.28 -6.27
CA PRO A 78 -18.57 5.75 -6.27
C PRO A 78 -18.38 4.37 -5.66
N ILE A 79 -18.79 4.20 -4.40
CA ILE A 79 -18.89 2.89 -3.77
C ILE A 79 -20.06 2.18 -4.45
N THR A 80 -19.89 1.81 -5.71
CA THR A 80 -20.89 1.18 -6.57
C THR A 80 -20.06 0.59 -7.71
N GLU A 81 -19.64 -0.67 -7.68
CA GLU A 81 -20.45 -1.87 -7.53
C GLU A 81 -19.70 -2.94 -6.71
N GLY A 82 -20.38 -3.51 -5.71
CA GLY A 82 -19.85 -4.63 -4.91
C GLY A 82 -19.14 -4.20 -3.63
N ARG A 83 -19.88 -3.58 -2.69
CA ARG A 83 -19.40 -3.45 -1.30
C ARG A 83 -18.99 -4.84 -0.82
N LEU A 84 -17.71 -5.03 -0.51
CA LEU A 84 -17.21 -6.28 0.09
C LEU A 84 -18.17 -6.66 1.22
N PRO A 85 -18.66 -7.91 1.28
CA PRO A 85 -19.47 -8.37 2.40
C PRO A 85 -18.76 -8.01 3.71
N ASP A 86 -19.48 -7.52 4.72
CA ASP A 86 -18.88 -7.07 6.00
C ASP A 86 -17.95 -8.13 6.60
N ARG A 87 -18.28 -9.39 6.37
CA ARG A 87 -17.44 -10.55 6.70
C ARG A 87 -16.03 -10.44 6.12
N LEU A 88 -15.91 -10.21 4.82
CA LEU A 88 -14.67 -10.13 4.06
C LEU A 88 -13.96 -8.80 4.34
N ALA A 89 -14.70 -7.69 4.37
CA ALA A 89 -14.17 -6.38 4.73
C ALA A 89 -13.48 -6.40 6.10
N ALA A 90 -14.12 -7.01 7.11
CA ALA A 90 -13.52 -7.11 8.44
C ALA A 90 -12.36 -8.10 8.52
N THR A 91 -12.29 -9.10 7.63
CA THR A 91 -11.11 -9.97 7.53
C THR A 91 -9.95 -9.25 6.84
N LEU A 92 -10.21 -8.52 5.76
CA LEU A 92 -9.24 -7.67 5.08
C LEU A 92 -8.69 -6.60 6.03
N LEU A 93 -9.54 -5.90 6.76
CA LEU A 93 -9.14 -4.92 7.78
C LEU A 93 -8.12 -5.52 8.76
N VAL A 94 -8.40 -6.70 9.31
CA VAL A 94 -7.47 -7.38 10.23
C VAL A 94 -6.14 -7.70 9.57
N VAL A 95 -6.15 -8.17 8.31
CA VAL A 95 -4.91 -8.40 7.56
C VAL A 95 -4.12 -7.11 7.40
N LEU A 96 -4.77 -6.01 7.02
CA LEU A 96 -4.13 -4.70 6.85
C LEU A 96 -3.53 -4.18 8.15
N THR A 97 -4.30 -4.22 9.25
CA THR A 97 -3.83 -3.79 10.57
C THR A 97 -2.64 -4.61 11.03
N LEU A 98 -2.71 -5.93 10.91
CA LEU A 98 -1.62 -6.81 11.33
C LEU A 98 -0.38 -6.64 10.45
N THR A 99 -0.55 -6.44 9.16
CA THR A 99 0.56 -6.19 8.23
C THR A 99 1.26 -4.88 8.57
N TYR A 100 0.47 -3.85 8.89
CA TYR A 100 1.00 -2.56 9.34
C TYR A 100 1.77 -2.66 10.66
N GLN A 101 1.34 -3.53 11.59
CA GLN A 101 1.98 -3.70 12.89
C GLN A 101 3.19 -4.64 12.88
N GLU A 102 3.10 -5.74 12.15
CA GLU A 102 4.02 -6.89 12.26
C GLU A 102 4.89 -7.06 10.99
N GLY A 103 4.62 -6.32 9.91
CA GLY A 103 5.32 -6.40 8.63
C GLY A 103 4.57 -7.21 7.56
N GLU A 104 5.21 -7.40 6.40
CA GLU A 104 4.57 -7.79 5.15
C GLU A 104 3.72 -9.09 5.21
N TRP A 105 4.23 -10.15 5.87
CA TRP A 105 3.56 -11.45 5.92
C TRP A 105 3.05 -11.80 7.32
N VAL A 106 1.74 -12.00 7.45
CA VAL A 106 1.07 -12.26 8.73
C VAL A 106 0.58 -13.70 8.81
N SER A 107 0.78 -14.36 9.95
CA SER A 107 0.27 -15.74 10.12
C SER A 107 -1.26 -15.79 10.17
N ILE A 108 -1.87 -16.78 9.50
CA ILE A 108 -3.34 -16.97 9.52
C ILE A 108 -3.84 -17.26 10.95
N GLN A 109 -3.01 -17.86 11.81
CA GLN A 109 -3.36 -18.05 13.23
C GLN A 109 -3.52 -16.71 13.97
N ARG A 110 -2.73 -15.70 13.60
CA ARG A 110 -2.86 -14.35 14.16
C ARG A 110 -4.14 -13.67 13.68
N VAL A 111 -4.42 -13.75 12.38
CA VAL A 111 -5.68 -13.27 11.78
C VAL A 111 -6.87 -13.91 12.48
N LYS A 112 -6.83 -15.23 12.70
CA LYS A 112 -7.84 -15.98 13.45
C LYS A 112 -8.03 -15.44 14.88
N LYS A 113 -6.93 -15.19 15.60
CA LYS A 113 -6.98 -14.64 16.97
C LYS A 113 -7.69 -13.29 17.02
N PHE A 114 -7.39 -12.40 16.07
CA PHE A 114 -8.03 -11.08 15.97
C PHE A 114 -9.49 -11.17 15.53
N ARG A 115 -9.81 -11.99 14.52
CA ARG A 115 -11.19 -12.20 14.05
C ARG A 115 -12.08 -12.94 15.04
N LYS A 116 -11.50 -13.62 16.04
CA LYS A 116 -12.22 -14.47 17.00
C LYS A 116 -13.11 -15.52 16.29
N LYS A 117 -12.65 -16.05 15.16
CA LYS A 117 -13.36 -17.05 14.33
C LYS A 117 -12.63 -18.39 14.29
N SER A 118 -13.31 -19.42 13.78
CA SER A 118 -12.68 -20.71 13.50
C SER A 118 -11.65 -20.58 12.37
N LEU A 119 -10.60 -21.42 12.40
CA LEU A 119 -9.57 -21.41 11.35
C LEU A 119 -10.15 -21.70 9.97
N ARG A 120 -11.16 -22.59 9.89
CA ARG A 120 -11.85 -22.92 8.64
C ARG A 120 -12.58 -21.71 8.06
N SER A 121 -13.29 -20.94 8.90
CA SER A 121 -14.00 -19.73 8.44
C SER A 121 -13.02 -18.66 7.98
N VAL A 122 -11.92 -18.46 8.69
CA VAL A 122 -10.90 -17.48 8.30
C VAL A 122 -10.27 -17.87 6.96
N ARG A 123 -9.94 -19.14 6.77
CA ARG A 123 -9.41 -19.62 5.49
C ARG A 123 -10.38 -19.48 4.32
N ALA A 124 -11.69 -19.66 4.56
CA ALA A 124 -12.70 -19.41 3.54
C ALA A 124 -12.75 -17.93 3.16
N ASP A 125 -12.82 -17.04 4.17
CA ASP A 125 -12.81 -15.59 3.96
C ASP A 125 -11.54 -15.15 3.20
N LEU A 126 -10.36 -15.70 3.56
CA LEU A 126 -9.09 -15.37 2.92
C LEU A 126 -8.97 -15.87 1.48
N ARG A 127 -9.51 -17.05 1.16
CA ARG A 127 -9.53 -17.55 -0.22
C ARG A 127 -10.42 -16.70 -1.11
N GLU A 128 -11.61 -16.33 -0.62
CA GLU A 128 -12.49 -15.42 -1.36
C GLU A 128 -11.81 -14.06 -1.59
N LEU A 129 -11.07 -13.54 -0.60
CA LEU A 129 -10.29 -12.32 -0.75
C LEU A 129 -9.11 -12.47 -1.74
N GLU A 130 -8.48 -13.65 -1.79
CA GLU A 130 -7.39 -13.96 -2.73
C GLU A 130 -7.91 -14.03 -4.17
N ASP A 131 -9.06 -14.67 -4.39
CA ASP A 131 -9.73 -14.74 -5.70
C ASP A 131 -10.09 -13.35 -6.26
N MET A 132 -10.21 -12.34 -5.38
CA MET A 132 -10.50 -10.94 -5.72
C MET A 132 -9.26 -10.04 -5.74
N ASP A 133 -8.05 -10.60 -5.61
CA ASP A 133 -6.75 -9.92 -5.54
C ASP A 133 -6.57 -8.96 -4.34
N PHE A 134 -7.41 -9.06 -3.31
CA PHE A 134 -7.31 -8.25 -2.08
C PHE A 134 -6.28 -8.79 -1.09
N VAL A 135 -5.95 -10.09 -1.13
CA VAL A 135 -4.89 -10.69 -0.31
C VAL A 135 -4.09 -11.69 -1.14
N GLN A 136 -2.92 -12.07 -0.64
CA GLN A 136 -2.11 -13.15 -1.20
C GLN A 136 -1.77 -14.13 -0.09
N LEU A 137 -1.96 -15.42 -0.35
CA LEU A 137 -1.52 -16.49 0.53
C LEU A 137 -0.12 -16.96 0.15
N ASP A 138 0.65 -17.41 1.14
CA ASP A 138 1.92 -18.08 0.86
C ASP A 138 1.67 -19.50 0.32
N ASN A 139 2.72 -20.12 -0.24
CA ASN A 139 2.62 -21.46 -0.85
C ASN A 139 2.04 -22.52 0.11
N ASP A 140 2.32 -22.37 1.41
CA ASP A 140 1.87 -23.30 2.45
C ASP A 140 0.48 -22.94 3.03
N ASN A 141 -0.16 -21.88 2.54
CA ASN A 141 -1.43 -21.34 3.07
C ASN A 141 -1.41 -21.17 4.60
N SER A 142 -0.26 -20.73 5.11
CA SER A 142 0.07 -20.51 6.51
C SER A 142 0.14 -19.03 6.87
N LYS A 143 0.46 -18.19 5.88
CA LYS A 143 0.58 -16.74 6.00
C LYS A 143 -0.23 -16.04 4.90
N VAL A 144 -0.50 -14.77 5.16
CA VAL A 144 -1.23 -13.88 4.27
C VAL A 144 -0.61 -12.49 4.29
N ARG A 145 -0.64 -11.81 3.15
CA ARG A 145 -0.34 -10.38 3.02
C ARG A 145 -1.42 -9.67 2.21
N PRO A 146 -1.52 -8.33 2.24
CA PRO A 146 -2.40 -7.60 1.35
C PRO A 146 -1.99 -7.83 -0.11
N GLY A 147 -2.99 -7.93 -0.99
CA GLY A 147 -2.80 -8.10 -2.42
C GLY A 147 -2.61 -6.76 -3.13
N TYR A 148 -2.21 -6.82 -4.40
CA TYR A 148 -1.91 -5.63 -5.19
C TYR A 148 -3.11 -4.68 -5.35
N ARG A 149 -4.33 -5.23 -5.39
CA ARG A 149 -5.55 -4.45 -5.52
C ARG A 149 -5.76 -3.50 -4.35
N VAL A 150 -5.29 -3.88 -3.17
CA VAL A 150 -5.41 -3.04 -1.98
C VAL A 150 -4.59 -1.76 -2.13
N ALA A 151 -3.37 -1.85 -2.66
CA ALA A 151 -2.51 -0.69 -2.84
C ALA A 151 -3.06 0.31 -3.87
N SER A 152 -3.85 -0.15 -4.84
CA SER A 152 -4.55 0.72 -5.80
C SER A 152 -5.86 1.28 -5.27
N GLU A 153 -6.58 0.55 -4.41
CA GLU A 153 -7.92 0.95 -3.96
C GLU A 153 -7.95 1.64 -2.59
N ILE A 154 -6.90 1.48 -1.77
CA ILE A 154 -6.85 2.01 -0.41
C ILE A 154 -5.68 2.97 -0.26
N ASP A 155 -5.99 4.25 -0.05
CA ASP A 155 -5.04 5.19 0.54
C ASP A 155 -4.86 4.84 2.03
N TYR A 156 -3.76 4.15 2.33
CA TYR A 156 -3.43 3.71 3.69
C TYR A 156 -3.34 4.85 4.69
N GLU A 157 -2.79 6.01 4.30
CA GLU A 157 -2.64 7.14 5.19
C GLU A 157 -4.01 7.70 5.57
N THR A 158 -4.86 7.96 4.57
CA THR A 158 -6.22 8.43 4.81
C THR A 158 -7.06 7.40 5.55
N PHE A 159 -6.90 6.11 5.24
CA PHE A 159 -7.62 5.02 5.87
C PHE A 159 -7.31 4.90 7.37
N PHE A 160 -6.02 4.84 7.73
CA PHE A 160 -5.62 4.73 9.13
C PHE A 160 -5.85 6.02 9.92
N ARG A 161 -5.70 7.19 9.30
CA ARG A 161 -6.06 8.48 9.93
C ARG A 161 -7.54 8.51 10.32
N LYS A 162 -8.44 8.12 9.40
CA LYS A 162 -9.87 8.01 9.70
C LYS A 162 -10.17 7.02 10.82
N LEU A 163 -9.47 5.89 10.87
CA LEU A 163 -9.61 4.93 11.96
C LEU A 163 -9.21 5.52 13.33
N THR A 164 -8.16 6.33 13.38
CA THR A 164 -7.73 6.99 14.63
C THR A 164 -8.59 8.18 15.03
N GLU A 165 -9.23 8.86 14.07
CA GLU A 165 -10.16 9.96 14.34
C GLU A 165 -11.50 9.48 14.92
N ILE A 166 -11.94 8.26 14.55
CA ILE A 166 -13.15 7.62 15.10
C ILE A 166 -13.03 7.35 16.61
N ASP A 167 -11.81 7.21 17.14
CA ASP A 167 -11.57 6.97 18.57
C ASP A 167 -11.57 8.26 19.44
N ILE A 168 -11.73 9.46 18.85
CA ILE A 168 -11.66 10.75 19.59
C ILE A 168 -13.06 11.36 19.84
N GLU A 169 -14.14 10.74 19.35
CA GLU A 169 -15.51 11.10 19.72
C GLU A 169 -16.03 10.21 20.87
N GLU A 170 -15.49 10.40 22.08
CA GLU A 170 -16.12 9.98 23.36
C GLU A 170 -16.52 11.21 24.21
#